data_AF-A0A497NJ42-F1
#
_entry.id   AF-A0A497NJ42-F1
#
_cell.length_a   1.000
_cell.length_b   1.000
_cell.length_c   1.000
_cell.angle_alpha   90.00
_cell.angle_beta   90.00
_cell.angle_gamma   90.00
#
_symmetry.space_group_name_H-M   'P 1'
#
loop_
_entity.id
_entity.type
_entity.pdbx_description
1 polymer ?
#
loop_
_entity_poly.entity_id
_entity_poly.type
_entity_poly.pdbx_seq_one_letter_code
_entity_poly.pdbx_strand_id
1 'polypeptide(L)'
;MWQTESSGPMVGNPYGIALLQIKPGSATIPLPGIDGEVVDEEGKTVPVGKEGIFVCKKPFPGLTPTLWRNHKRYVRDYWNRIPGVYYTDDAAMKDEDGYIWFLRLVDEVIKIAAHRIGTIEIESALLKHPGMAEAAVVGRPDPLRGGSCVRLRRFERWIRTERKLKR
;
A
#
# COMPACT_ATOMS: atom_id res chain seq x y z
N MET A 1 -9.56 -6.66 7.31
CA MET A 1 -8.49 -5.84 6.72
C MET A 1 -8.18 -4.67 7.65
N TRP A 2 -6.90 -4.39 7.87
CA TRP A 2 -6.38 -3.39 8.79
C TRP A 2 -4.94 -3.00 8.44
N GLN A 3 -4.44 -1.96 9.11
CA GLN A 3 -3.09 -1.43 8.94
C GLN A 3 -2.44 -1.19 10.31
N THR A 4 -1.12 -1.08 10.36
CA THR A 4 -0.41 -0.71 11.61
C THR A 4 -0.97 0.58 12.21
N GLU A 5 -1.32 1.52 11.34
CA GLU A 5 -1.86 2.83 11.66
C GLU A 5 -3.29 2.79 12.22
N SER A 6 -4.05 1.73 11.95
CA SER A 6 -5.43 1.58 12.43
C SER A 6 -5.56 0.82 13.75
N SER A 7 -4.45 0.27 14.27
CA SER A 7 -4.31 -0.56 15.48
C SER A 7 -5.18 -1.83 15.56
N GLY A 8 -6.13 -2.02 14.65
CA GLY A 8 -7.12 -3.10 14.67
C GLY A 8 -7.95 -3.17 13.39
N PRO A 9 -8.86 -4.16 13.28
CA PRO A 9 -9.67 -4.40 12.09
C PRO A 9 -10.52 -3.18 11.72
N MET A 10 -10.35 -2.68 10.49
CA MET A 10 -11.20 -1.62 9.94
C MET A 10 -12.38 -2.20 9.15
N VAL A 11 -12.12 -3.25 8.40
CA VAL A 11 -13.12 -3.98 7.59
C VAL A 11 -13.05 -5.44 8.00
N GLY A 12 -14.17 -6.11 8.22
CA GLY A 12 -14.17 -7.49 8.64
C GLY A 12 -15.56 -8.01 8.91
N ASN A 13 -15.67 -9.33 9.02
CA ASN A 13 -16.94 -9.95 9.37
C ASN A 13 -17.13 -9.75 10.88
N PRO A 14 -18.20 -9.11 11.36
CA PRO A 14 -18.42 -8.79 12.77
C PRO A 14 -18.85 -10.04 13.57
N TYR A 15 -18.05 -11.09 13.48
CA TYR A 15 -18.26 -12.35 14.18
C TYR A 15 -18.34 -12.10 15.70
N GLY A 16 -19.40 -12.61 16.32
CA GLY A 16 -19.77 -12.31 17.71
C GLY A 16 -20.96 -11.35 17.83
N ILE A 17 -21.23 -10.52 16.81
CA ILE A 17 -22.47 -9.75 16.69
C ILE A 17 -23.40 -10.44 15.68
N ALA A 18 -22.89 -10.64 14.46
CA ALA A 18 -23.60 -11.32 13.39
C ALA A 18 -22.58 -11.98 12.45
N LEU A 19 -22.87 -13.21 12.03
CA LEU A 19 -22.08 -13.88 11.00
C LEU A 19 -22.68 -13.56 9.63
N LEU A 20 -22.04 -12.64 8.91
CA LEU A 20 -22.44 -12.31 7.54
C LEU A 20 -21.99 -13.40 6.55
N GLN A 21 -22.71 -13.53 5.43
CA GLN A 21 -22.39 -14.50 4.38
C GLN A 21 -20.97 -14.28 3.85
N ILE A 22 -20.12 -15.30 3.92
CA ILE A 22 -18.73 -15.19 3.49
C ILE A 22 -18.66 -15.28 1.97
N LYS A 23 -18.15 -14.21 1.34
CA LYS A 23 -17.75 -14.21 -0.09
C LYS A 23 -16.23 -14.40 -0.16
N PRO A 24 -15.72 -15.52 -0.70
CA PRO A 24 -14.28 -15.76 -0.79
C PRO A 24 -13.55 -14.61 -1.52
N GLY A 25 -12.51 -14.06 -0.89
CA GLY A 25 -11.74 -12.92 -1.40
C GLY A 25 -12.21 -11.55 -0.91
N SER A 26 -13.43 -11.43 -0.37
CA SER A 26 -13.91 -10.19 0.21
C SER A 26 -13.47 -10.02 1.66
N ALA A 27 -13.25 -8.77 2.07
CA ALA A 27 -13.05 -8.41 3.47
C ALA A 27 -14.37 -8.15 4.22
N THR A 28 -15.53 -8.30 3.56
CA THR A 28 -16.88 -7.98 4.06
C THR A 28 -17.10 -6.48 4.29
N ILE A 29 -17.67 -6.04 5.40
CA ILE A 29 -18.09 -4.65 5.59
C ILE A 29 -17.14 -3.85 6.51
N PRO A 30 -17.12 -2.51 6.43
CA PRO A 30 -16.52 -1.67 7.47
C PRO A 30 -17.13 -2.00 8.83
N LEU A 31 -16.28 -2.13 9.85
CA LEU A 31 -16.72 -2.47 11.21
C LEU A 31 -17.39 -1.28 11.92
N PRO A 32 -18.19 -1.54 12.97
CA PRO A 32 -18.82 -0.46 13.74
C PRO A 32 -17.81 0.60 14.21
N GLY A 33 -18.13 1.87 13.97
CA GLY A 33 -17.26 3.00 14.27
C GLY A 33 -16.28 3.38 13.15
N ILE A 34 -16.20 2.58 12.08
CA ILE A 34 -15.39 2.88 10.89
C ILE A 34 -16.29 3.42 9.78
N ASP A 35 -16.20 4.72 9.50
CA ASP A 35 -16.88 5.36 8.36
C ASP A 35 -16.07 5.13 7.08
N GLY A 36 -16.04 3.88 6.63
CA GLY A 36 -15.26 3.39 5.50
C GLY A 36 -15.99 3.56 4.17
N GLU A 37 -15.31 4.09 3.16
CA GLU A 37 -15.87 4.29 1.81
C GLU A 37 -14.81 4.06 0.73
N VAL A 38 -15.23 3.74 -0.49
CA VAL A 38 -14.36 3.72 -1.67
C VAL A 38 -14.58 4.99 -2.49
N VAL A 39 -13.52 5.76 -2.72
CA VAL A 39 -13.57 7.07 -3.39
C VAL A 39 -12.62 7.16 -4.59
N ASP A 40 -12.86 8.13 -5.47
CA ASP A 40 -11.94 8.54 -6.53
C ASP A 40 -10.85 9.50 -6.01
N GLU A 41 -9.98 9.97 -6.91
CA GLU A 41 -8.88 10.90 -6.57
C GLU A 41 -9.39 12.25 -6.06
N GLU A 42 -10.61 12.65 -6.45
CA GLU A 42 -11.29 13.84 -5.98
C GLU A 42 -12.02 13.65 -4.63
N GLY A 43 -11.99 12.44 -4.06
CA GLY A 43 -12.63 12.10 -2.79
C GLY A 43 -14.14 11.87 -2.88
N LYS A 44 -14.69 11.69 -4.08
CA LYS A 44 -16.11 11.35 -4.28
C LYS A 44 -16.29 9.84 -4.26
N THR A 45 -17.38 9.38 -3.64
CA THR A 45 -17.75 7.96 -3.63
C THR A 45 -17.87 7.42 -5.05
N VAL A 46 -17.18 6.33 -5.34
CA VAL A 46 -17.30 5.66 -6.64
C VAL A 46 -18.56 4.79 -6.72
N PRO A 47 -19.12 4.57 -7.92
CA PRO A 47 -20.20 3.61 -8.10
C PRO A 47 -19.83 2.19 -7.68
N VAL A 48 -20.85 1.40 -7.33
CA VAL A 48 -20.70 -0.03 -7.04
C VAL A 48 -19.99 -0.75 -8.20
N GLY A 49 -19.08 -1.65 -7.86
CA GLY A 49 -18.29 -2.42 -8.84
C GLY A 49 -17.13 -1.65 -9.48
N LYS A 50 -16.94 -0.36 -9.15
CA LYS A 50 -15.82 0.44 -9.65
C LYS A 50 -14.65 0.43 -8.67
N GLU A 51 -13.44 0.29 -9.21
CA GLU A 51 -12.19 0.47 -8.45
C GLU A 51 -12.04 1.93 -8.01
N GLY A 52 -11.62 2.11 -6.77
CA GLY A 52 -11.19 3.37 -6.19
C GLY A 52 -10.28 3.12 -5.01
N ILE A 53 -10.16 4.10 -4.12
CA ILE A 53 -9.30 4.04 -2.94
C ILE A 53 -10.17 3.91 -1.71
N PHE A 54 -9.84 2.94 -0.85
CA PHE A 54 -10.50 2.84 0.45
C PHE A 54 -10.03 3.99 1.36
N VAL A 55 -10.98 4.69 1.97
CA VAL A 55 -10.71 5.81 2.88
C VAL A 55 -11.61 5.71 4.10
N CYS A 56 -11.19 6.35 5.20
CA CYS A 56 -12.07 6.56 6.34
C CYS A 56 -12.45 8.05 6.44
N LYS A 57 -13.74 8.36 6.36
CA LYS A 57 -14.26 9.73 6.33
C LYS A 57 -14.13 10.46 7.67
N LYS A 58 -14.01 9.70 8.77
CA LYS A 58 -13.92 10.24 10.13
C LYS A 58 -12.83 9.52 10.90
N PRO A 59 -12.10 10.21 11.78
CA PRO A 59 -11.18 9.55 12.70
C PRO A 59 -11.94 8.61 13.64
N PHE A 60 -11.28 7.53 14.07
CA PHE A 60 -11.82 6.53 14.98
C PHE A 60 -10.80 6.22 16.10
N PRO A 61 -11.22 5.65 17.24
CA PRO A 61 -10.37 5.54 18.44
C PRO A 61 -9.04 4.80 18.28
N GLY A 62 -8.96 3.82 17.36
CA GLY A 62 -7.75 3.05 17.09
C GLY A 62 -6.75 3.72 16.13
N LEU A 63 -7.12 4.86 15.56
CA LEU A 63 -6.28 5.53 14.57
C LEU A 63 -5.05 6.16 15.25
N THR A 64 -3.86 5.89 14.70
CA THR A 64 -2.63 6.49 15.21
C THR A 64 -2.70 8.02 15.16
N PRO A 65 -2.37 8.72 16.26
CA PRO A 65 -2.52 10.18 16.32
C PRO A 65 -1.42 10.93 15.55
N THR A 66 -0.25 10.31 15.34
CA THR A 66 0.88 10.91 14.62
C THR A 66 1.99 9.89 14.33
N LEU A 67 2.93 10.24 13.45
CA LEU A 67 4.24 9.59 13.34
C LEU A 67 5.23 10.17 14.36
N TRP A 68 6.07 9.31 14.95
CA TRP A 68 7.08 9.70 15.94
C TRP A 68 8.06 10.73 15.36
N ARG A 69 8.17 11.89 16.03
CA ARG A 69 9.02 13.03 15.61
C ARG A 69 8.79 13.53 14.17
N ASN A 70 7.66 13.19 13.55
CA ASN A 70 7.39 13.56 12.16
C ASN A 70 5.90 13.79 11.86
N HIS A 71 5.27 14.67 12.64
CA HIS A 71 3.85 15.02 12.48
C HIS A 71 3.53 15.63 11.10
N LYS A 72 4.43 16.44 10.55
CA LYS A 72 4.24 17.05 9.22
C LYS A 72 4.07 15.99 8.13
N ARG A 73 4.86 14.91 8.18
CA ARG A 73 4.73 13.77 7.27
C ARG A 73 3.41 13.04 7.47
N TYR A 74 2.98 12.85 8.71
CA TYR A 74 1.68 12.22 9.02
C TYR A 74 0.52 12.96 8.34
N VAL A 75 0.44 14.28 8.53
CA VAL A 75 -0.61 15.09 7.90
C VAL A 75 -0.52 15.04 6.37
N ARG A 76 0.69 15.18 5.82
CA ARG A 76 0.89 15.16 4.37
C ARG A 76 0.47 13.83 3.73
N ASP A 77 0.93 12.71 4.30
CA ASP A 77 0.81 11.39 3.67
C ASP A 77 -0.61 10.80 3.88
N TYR A 78 -1.24 11.02 5.03
CA TYR A 78 -2.52 10.37 5.39
C TYR A 78 -3.75 11.29 5.30
N TRP A 79 -3.61 12.61 5.38
CA TRP A 79 -4.76 13.53 5.47
C TRP A 79 -4.85 14.57 4.34
N ASN A 80 -3.73 14.87 3.69
CA ASN A 80 -3.68 15.88 2.63
C ASN A 80 -3.74 15.28 1.21
N ARG A 81 -3.61 13.95 1.05
CA ARG A 81 -3.76 13.32 -0.28
C ARG A 81 -5.17 13.49 -0.83
N ILE A 82 -6.17 13.19 0.01
CA ILE A 82 -7.57 13.51 -0.26
C ILE A 82 -8.06 14.32 0.95
N PRO A 83 -8.38 15.62 0.77
CA PRO A 83 -8.77 16.47 1.89
C PRO A 83 -9.98 15.94 2.65
N GLY A 84 -9.89 15.93 3.99
CA GLY A 84 -11.02 15.61 4.87
C GLY A 84 -11.25 14.12 5.13
N VAL A 85 -10.37 13.24 4.67
CA VAL A 85 -10.44 11.80 4.94
C VAL A 85 -9.08 11.24 5.36
N TYR A 86 -9.10 10.13 6.11
CA TYR A 86 -7.90 9.31 6.34
C TYR A 86 -7.69 8.41 5.12
N TYR A 87 -6.58 8.63 4.43
CA TYR A 87 -6.18 7.95 3.22
C TYR A 87 -5.41 6.67 3.54
N THR A 88 -5.93 5.50 3.12
CA THR A 88 -5.31 4.20 3.49
C THR A 88 -4.29 3.70 2.47
N ASP A 89 -4.22 4.28 1.27
CA ASP A 89 -3.37 3.82 0.15
C ASP A 89 -3.68 2.38 -0.34
N ASP A 90 -4.90 1.89 -0.06
CA ASP A 90 -5.37 0.58 -0.53
C ASP A 90 -6.42 0.75 -1.64
N ALA A 91 -6.16 0.14 -2.79
CA ALA A 91 -7.13 0.08 -3.88
C ALA A 91 -8.22 -0.94 -3.53
N ALA A 92 -9.46 -0.51 -3.59
CA ALA A 92 -10.60 -1.32 -3.23
C ALA A 92 -11.79 -1.09 -4.15
N MET A 93 -12.76 -1.99 -4.07
CA MET A 93 -14.04 -1.92 -4.75
C MET A 93 -15.14 -2.31 -3.77
N LYS A 94 -16.29 -1.63 -3.85
CA LYS A 94 -17.49 -1.96 -3.10
C LYS A 94 -18.48 -2.69 -4.01
N ASP A 95 -18.99 -3.84 -3.57
CA ASP A 95 -20.04 -4.58 -4.30
C ASP A 95 -21.47 -4.15 -3.92
N GLU A 96 -22.46 -4.76 -4.55
CA GLU A 96 -23.90 -4.46 -4.37
C GLU A 96 -24.39 -4.71 -2.95
N ASP A 97 -23.78 -5.66 -2.24
CA ASP A 97 -24.12 -5.98 -0.85
C ASP A 97 -23.33 -5.10 0.14
N GLY A 98 -22.56 -4.13 -0.36
CA GLY A 98 -21.72 -3.24 0.44
C GLY A 98 -20.40 -3.88 0.91
N TYR A 99 -20.03 -5.04 0.36
CA TYR A 99 -18.78 -5.71 0.74
C TYR A 99 -17.60 -5.04 0.05
N ILE A 100 -16.50 -4.92 0.78
CA ILE A 100 -15.26 -4.31 0.33
C ILE A 100 -14.30 -5.40 -0.14
N TRP A 101 -13.81 -5.21 -1.36
CA TRP A 101 -12.85 -6.07 -2.03
C TRP A 101 -11.54 -5.30 -2.17
N PHE A 102 -10.48 -5.76 -1.51
CA PHE A 102 -9.16 -5.14 -1.62
C PHE A 102 -8.40 -5.77 -2.78
N LEU A 103 -8.00 -4.93 -3.73
CA LEU A 103 -7.43 -5.37 -5.00
C LEU A 103 -5.91 -5.36 -4.95
N ARG A 104 -5.33 -4.23 -4.55
CA ARG A 104 -3.88 -4.00 -4.53
C ARG A 104 -3.53 -2.84 -3.61
N LEU A 105 -2.26 -2.74 -3.27
CA LEU A 105 -1.69 -1.51 -2.71
C LEU A 105 -1.48 -0.49 -3.84
N VAL A 106 -1.71 0.78 -3.53
CA VAL A 106 -1.47 1.89 -4.46
C VAL A 106 -0.01 2.38 -4.35
N ASP A 107 0.64 2.20 -3.20
CA ASP A 107 2.02 2.58 -2.96
C ASP A 107 3.06 1.57 -3.52
N GLU A 108 4.31 2.02 -3.64
CA GLU A 108 5.47 1.19 -3.98
C GLU A 108 5.92 0.31 -2.80
N VAL A 109 4.97 -0.35 -2.15
CA VAL A 109 5.24 -1.23 -1.03
C VAL A 109 4.84 -2.65 -1.41
N ILE A 110 5.78 -3.56 -1.25
CA ILE A 110 5.58 -4.97 -1.57
C ILE A 110 5.35 -5.78 -0.31
N LYS A 111 4.45 -6.76 -0.39
CA LYS A 111 4.22 -7.76 0.65
C LYS A 111 4.99 -9.03 0.31
N ILE A 112 6.01 -9.35 1.11
CA ILE A 112 6.77 -10.60 0.99
C ILE A 112 6.52 -11.42 2.26
N ALA A 113 5.85 -12.57 2.12
CA ALA A 113 5.48 -13.40 3.27
C ALA A 113 4.81 -12.58 4.39
N ALA A 114 3.83 -11.74 4.01
CA ALA A 114 3.11 -10.80 4.89
C ALA A 114 3.94 -9.65 5.51
N HIS A 115 5.22 -9.51 5.20
CA HIS A 115 6.02 -8.35 5.62
C HIS A 115 5.81 -7.20 4.65
N ARG A 116 5.47 -6.01 5.19
CA ARG A 116 5.33 -4.77 4.43
C ARG A 116 6.71 -4.14 4.26
N ILE A 117 7.25 -4.13 3.04
CA ILE A 117 8.61 -3.65 2.76
C ILE A 117 8.56 -2.62 1.62
N GLY A 118 9.15 -1.44 1.84
CA GLY A 118 9.27 -0.41 0.81
C GLY A 118 10.34 -0.77 -0.22
N THR A 119 10.04 -0.61 -1.51
CA THR A 119 10.99 -0.86 -2.62
C THR A 119 12.24 0.00 -2.48
N ILE A 120 12.06 1.29 -2.13
CA ILE A 120 13.13 2.27 -1.96
C ILE A 120 14.16 1.84 -0.90
N GLU A 121 13.72 1.16 0.16
CA GLU A 121 14.64 0.69 1.21
C GLU A 121 15.59 -0.38 0.66
N ILE A 122 15.07 -1.30 -0.14
CA ILE A 122 15.84 -2.36 -0.79
C ILE A 122 16.78 -1.76 -1.85
N GLU A 123 16.29 -0.82 -2.68
CA GLU A 123 17.11 -0.11 -3.67
C GLU A 123 18.26 0.64 -3.00
N SER A 124 17.96 1.39 -1.93
CA SER A 124 18.95 2.12 -1.15
C SER A 124 19.99 1.20 -0.51
N ALA A 125 19.59 -0.01 -0.10
CA ALA A 125 20.53 -1.01 0.40
C ALA A 125 21.43 -1.56 -0.72
N LEU A 126 20.88 -1.82 -1.91
CA LEU A 126 21.64 -2.31 -3.07
C LEU A 126 22.64 -1.28 -3.58
N LEU A 127 22.27 0.00 -3.61
CA LEU A 127 23.13 1.11 -4.04
C LEU A 127 24.36 1.34 -3.14
N LYS A 128 24.37 0.80 -1.91
CA LYS A 128 25.55 0.82 -1.04
C LYS A 128 26.66 -0.12 -1.52
N HIS A 129 26.36 -1.07 -2.41
CA HIS A 129 27.34 -2.00 -2.95
C HIS A 129 28.20 -1.32 -4.03
N PRO A 130 29.56 -1.34 -3.94
CA PRO A 130 30.44 -0.61 -4.86
C PRO A 130 30.28 -0.98 -6.35
N GLY A 131 29.79 -2.18 -6.63
CA GLY A 131 29.51 -2.67 -8.00
C GLY A 131 28.14 -2.31 -8.56
N MET A 132 27.30 -1.58 -7.82
CA MET A 132 25.96 -1.14 -8.27
C MET A 132 25.98 0.33 -8.66
N ALA A 133 25.54 0.63 -9.88
CA ALA A 133 25.34 2.00 -10.35
C ALA A 133 23.91 2.49 -10.09
N GLU A 134 22.93 1.63 -10.36
CA GLU A 134 21.50 1.90 -10.23
C GLU A 134 20.79 0.62 -9.78
N ALA A 135 19.67 0.76 -9.06
CA ALA A 135 18.84 -0.35 -8.64
C ALA A 135 17.36 0.02 -8.83
N ALA A 136 16.55 -0.95 -9.24
CA ALA A 136 15.10 -0.84 -9.32
C ALA A 136 14.48 -2.12 -8.74
N VAL A 137 13.50 -2.00 -7.85
CA VAL A 137 12.90 -3.12 -7.15
C VAL A 137 11.41 -3.19 -7.45
N VAL A 138 10.97 -4.33 -8.00
CA VAL A 138 9.57 -4.59 -8.33
C VAL A 138 9.10 -5.89 -7.70
N GLY A 139 7.84 -5.91 -7.29
CA GLY A 139 7.17 -7.11 -6.80
C GLY A 139 6.74 -8.02 -7.95
N ARG A 140 7.00 -9.32 -7.82
CA ARG A 140 6.50 -10.37 -8.72
C ARG A 140 5.62 -11.34 -7.94
N PRO A 141 4.48 -11.80 -8.48
CA PRO A 141 3.65 -12.81 -7.82
C PRO A 141 4.47 -14.07 -7.51
N ASP A 142 4.34 -14.56 -6.28
CA ASP A 142 5.00 -15.78 -5.80
C ASP A 142 3.96 -16.68 -5.12
N PRO A 143 3.80 -17.94 -5.57
CA PRO A 143 2.74 -18.81 -5.07
C PRO A 143 2.91 -19.22 -3.60
N LEU A 144 4.12 -19.14 -3.03
CA LEU A 144 4.39 -19.47 -1.62
C LEU A 144 4.37 -18.23 -0.72
N ARG A 145 4.84 -17.09 -1.23
CA ARG A 145 5.08 -15.87 -0.42
C ARG A 145 4.09 -14.74 -0.70
N GLY A 146 3.15 -14.93 -1.63
CA GLY A 146 2.26 -13.91 -2.17
C GLY A 146 2.99 -13.01 -3.18
N GLY A 147 4.04 -12.34 -2.71
CA GLY A 147 4.98 -11.55 -3.53
C GLY A 147 6.43 -11.98 -3.32
N SER A 148 7.23 -11.84 -4.38
CA SER A 148 8.69 -12.00 -4.41
C SER A 148 9.33 -10.73 -4.97
N CYS A 149 10.56 -10.44 -4.56
CA CYS A 149 11.31 -9.24 -4.95
C CYS A 149 12.29 -9.60 -6.07
N VAL A 150 12.04 -9.24 -7.33
CA VAL A 150 13.06 -9.41 -8.39
C VAL A 150 12.88 -8.44 -9.58
N ARG A 151 13.84 -7.52 -9.74
CA ARG A 151 14.56 -7.27 -11.02
C ARG A 151 15.85 -6.46 -10.80
N LEU A 152 17.00 -7.12 -10.71
CA LEU A 152 18.31 -6.45 -10.72
C LEU A 152 18.73 -6.14 -12.18
N ARG A 153 19.05 -4.88 -12.51
CA ARG A 153 19.82 -4.53 -13.71
C ARG A 153 21.13 -3.86 -13.29
N ARG A 154 22.24 -4.50 -13.64
CA ARG A 154 23.59 -3.90 -13.65
C ARG A 154 23.70 -3.04 -14.91
N PHE A 155 23.77 -1.71 -14.78
CA PHE A 155 24.38 -0.88 -15.83
C PHE A 155 25.88 -0.84 -15.54
N GLU A 156 26.67 -1.60 -16.29
CA GLU A 156 28.11 -1.35 -16.31
C GLU A 156 28.34 0.05 -16.88
N ARG A 157 29.04 0.86 -16.10
CA ARG A 157 29.48 2.19 -16.49
C ARG A 157 30.27 2.06 -17.81
N TRP A 158 29.80 2.73 -18.85
CA TRP A 158 30.50 2.91 -20.12
C TRP A 158 31.79 3.71 -19.87
N ILE A 159 32.84 3.04 -19.38
CA ILE A 159 34.19 3.58 -19.43
C ILE A 159 34.72 3.25 -20.82
N ARG A 160 34.52 4.19 -21.75
CA ARG A 160 35.28 4.24 -22.99
C ARG A 160 36.75 4.43 -22.60
N THR A 161 37.52 3.35 -22.62
CA THR A 161 38.97 3.37 -22.39
C THR A 161 39.67 4.05 -23.58
N GLU A 162 39.56 5.37 -23.71
CA GLU A 162 40.50 6.14 -24.53
C GLU A 162 41.72 6.49 -23.70
N ARG A 163 42.70 5.58 -23.66
CA ARG A 163 44.13 5.91 -23.45
C ARG A 163 45.01 4.68 -23.68
N LYS A 164 45.45 4.51 -24.94
CA LYS A 164 46.86 4.50 -25.36
C LYS A 164 47.01 3.81 -26.73
N LEU A 165 46.86 4.60 -27.79
CA LEU A 165 47.58 4.41 -29.05
C LEU A 165 48.21 5.76 -29.38
N LYS A 166 49.40 5.99 -28.83
CA LYS A 166 50.33 7.03 -29.28
C LYS A 166 51.75 6.49 -29.15
N ARG A 167 52.34 6.30 -30.33
CA ARG A 167 53.72 5.97 -30.71
C ARG A 167 54.14 4.53 -30.54
#